data_AF-A0A540LDM6-F1
#
_entry.id   AF-A0A540LDM6-F1
#
_cell.length_a   1.000
_cell.length_b   1.000
_cell.length_c   1.000
_cell.angle_alpha   90.00
_cell.angle_beta   90.00
_cell.angle_gamma   90.00
#
_symmetry.space_group_name_H-M   'P 1'
#
loop_
_entity.id
_entity.type
_entity.pdbx_description
1 polymer ?
#
loop_
_entity_poly.entity_id
_entity_poly.type
_entity_poly.pdbx_seq_one_letter_code
_entity_poly.pdbx_strand_id
1 'polypeptide(L)'
;MRFCTMHYHEIVGDLLVAADGCLSSIRQSFVPDHKLRYSGYCAWRGVLDFTGNESSETLTGIRREYPELGKCLYFGLGSGTHTVLYELLNRRLNWIWYVHQPEPDLKHNSMTMKASSDMIQSMHKEAEKMWLPEFVRVIKETKEPFSWLE
;
A
#
# COMPACT_ATOMS: atom_id res chain seq x y z
N MET A 1 20.48 -39.05 -0.71
CA MET A 1 19.56 -38.53 0.33
C MET A 1 20.32 -37.46 1.11
N ARG A 2 20.06 -36.17 0.86
CA ARG A 2 20.71 -35.07 1.62
C ARG A 2 19.84 -34.78 2.84
N PHE A 3 20.31 -35.18 4.02
CA PHE A 3 19.74 -34.75 5.28
C PHE A 3 20.18 -33.31 5.51
N CYS A 4 19.24 -32.36 5.49
CA CYS A 4 19.46 -31.02 6.00
C CYS A 4 19.43 -31.12 7.54
N THR A 5 20.57 -31.00 8.19
CA THR A 5 20.65 -30.93 9.65
C THR A 5 20.14 -29.56 10.10
N MET A 6 18.90 -29.51 10.59
CA MET A 6 18.36 -28.33 11.25
C MET A 6 19.12 -28.10 12.55
N HIS A 7 19.85 -26.99 12.65
CA HIS A 7 20.41 -26.53 13.92
C HIS A 7 19.28 -25.94 14.76
N TYR A 8 18.98 -26.55 15.91
CA TYR A 8 18.08 -25.96 16.90
C TYR A 8 18.91 -25.25 17.98
N HIS A 9 18.43 -24.10 18.41
CA HIS A 9 18.94 -23.40 19.57
C HIS A 9 17.87 -23.43 20.65
N GLU A 10 18.22 -23.95 21.82
CA GLU A 10 17.35 -23.96 22.98
C GLU A 10 17.64 -22.72 23.83
N ILE A 11 16.59 -22.00 24.21
CA ILE A 11 16.67 -20.80 25.04
C ILE A 11 15.64 -20.96 26.17
N VAL A 12 16.08 -20.78 27.42
CA VAL A 12 15.22 -20.80 28.60
C VAL A 12 14.97 -19.37 29.06
N GLY A 13 13.72 -19.03 29.35
CA GLY A 13 13.33 -17.74 29.92
C GLY A 13 11.94 -17.82 30.55
N ASP A 14 11.63 -16.88 31.44
CA ASP A 14 10.37 -16.86 32.17
C ASP A 14 9.18 -16.35 31.33
N LEU A 15 9.46 -15.61 30.26
CA LEU A 15 8.45 -15.00 29.37
C LEU A 15 8.93 -14.97 27.92
N LEU A 16 8.04 -15.33 27.00
CA LEU A 16 8.22 -15.17 25.55
C LEU A 16 7.19 -14.16 25.01
N VAL A 17 7.66 -13.13 24.31
CA VAL A 17 6.81 -12.17 23.58
C VAL A 17 6.85 -12.49 22.08
N ALA A 18 5.72 -12.98 21.55
CA ALA A 18 5.56 -13.25 20.13
C ALA A 18 5.21 -11.96 19.35
N ALA A 19 6.23 -11.33 18.77
CA ALA A 19 6.10 -10.13 17.94
C ALA A 19 6.36 -10.41 16.44
N ASP A 20 5.91 -11.56 15.96
CA ASP A 20 6.18 -12.13 14.63
C ASP A 20 5.11 -11.78 13.56
N GLY A 21 4.27 -10.77 13.83
CA GLY A 21 3.43 -10.12 12.84
C GLY A 21 2.10 -10.82 12.50
N CYS A 22 1.45 -10.36 11.41
CA CYS A 22 0.11 -10.83 11.02
C CYS A 22 0.09 -12.30 10.58
N LEU A 23 1.24 -12.88 10.21
CA LEU A 23 1.40 -14.29 9.85
C LEU A 23 2.09 -15.12 10.95
N SER A 24 1.98 -14.67 12.20
CA SER A 24 2.59 -15.29 13.37
C SER A 24 2.41 -16.81 13.42
N SER A 25 3.53 -17.54 13.39
CA SER A 25 3.55 -19.00 13.54
C SER A 25 3.34 -19.40 15.00
N ILE A 26 3.75 -18.54 15.94
CA ILE A 26 3.49 -18.75 17.36
C ILE A 26 1.98 -18.69 17.61
N ARG A 27 1.28 -17.66 17.09
CA ARG A 27 -0.18 -17.57 17.23
C ARG A 27 -0.89 -18.78 16.64
N GLN A 28 -0.44 -19.29 15.49
CA GLN A 28 -1.00 -20.51 14.88
C GLN A 28 -0.79 -21.76 15.74
N SER A 29 0.29 -21.83 16.52
CA SER A 29 0.54 -22.95 17.43
C SER A 29 -0.45 -23.01 18.60
N PHE A 30 -0.96 -21.85 19.03
CA PHE A 30 -1.96 -21.76 20.11
C PHE A 30 -3.40 -21.69 19.60
N VAL A 31 -3.65 -21.11 18.43
CA VAL A 31 -4.98 -20.91 17.83
C VAL A 31 -4.95 -21.34 16.35
N PRO A 32 -4.89 -22.66 16.07
CA PRO A 32 -4.60 -23.18 14.74
C PRO A 32 -5.68 -22.88 13.69
N ASP A 33 -6.93 -22.72 14.12
CA ASP A 33 -8.04 -22.44 13.22
C ASP A 33 -8.17 -20.96 12.85
N HIS A 34 -7.40 -20.07 13.50
CA HIS A 34 -7.46 -18.65 13.22
C HIS A 34 -6.73 -18.31 11.92
N LYS A 35 -7.50 -17.87 10.92
CA LYS A 35 -7.00 -17.45 9.61
C LYS A 35 -7.17 -15.94 9.43
N LEU A 36 -6.23 -15.32 8.73
CA LEU A 36 -6.44 -13.97 8.19
C LEU A 36 -7.63 -13.99 7.25
N ARG A 37 -8.35 -12.88 7.19
CA ARG A 37 -9.50 -12.69 6.32
C ARG A 37 -9.27 -11.44 5.51
N TYR A 38 -9.45 -11.54 4.22
CA TYR A 38 -9.47 -10.40 3.34
C TYR A 38 -10.60 -9.43 3.74
N SER A 39 -10.27 -8.15 3.86
CA SER A 39 -11.19 -7.08 4.27
C SER A 39 -12.17 -6.65 3.17
N GLY A 40 -11.94 -7.11 1.93
CA GLY A 40 -12.76 -6.80 0.76
C GLY A 40 -12.14 -5.75 -0.17
N TYR A 41 -10.93 -5.25 0.10
CA TYR A 41 -10.31 -4.19 -0.68
C TYR A 41 -8.80 -4.42 -0.87
N CYS A 42 -8.28 -3.87 -1.97
CA CYS A 42 -6.86 -3.63 -2.12
C CYS A 42 -6.56 -2.13 -2.03
N ALA A 43 -5.33 -1.80 -1.66
CA ALA A 43 -4.84 -0.43 -1.63
C ALA A 43 -3.73 -0.28 -2.67
N TRP A 44 -3.97 0.55 -3.69
CA TRP A 44 -2.88 1.11 -4.49
C TRP A 44 -2.16 2.16 -3.65
N ARG A 45 -0.83 2.11 -3.66
CA ARG A 45 0.03 3.04 -2.93
C ARG A 45 1.10 3.59 -3.84
N GLY A 46 1.43 4.84 -3.62
CA GLY A 46 2.49 5.50 -4.35
C GLY A 46 3.06 6.69 -3.59
N VAL A 47 4.34 6.94 -3.86
CA VAL A 47 5.04 8.12 -3.36
C VAL A 47 5.64 8.85 -4.55
N LEU A 48 5.16 10.06 -4.80
CA LEU A 48 5.74 10.95 -5.79
C LEU A 48 6.88 11.73 -5.13
N ASP A 49 8.11 11.47 -5.55
CA ASP A 49 9.27 12.31 -5.22
C ASP A 49 9.37 13.45 -6.22
N PHE A 50 9.38 14.68 -5.72
CA PHE A 50 9.43 15.89 -6.52
C PHE A 50 10.68 16.73 -6.23
N THR A 51 11.72 16.12 -5.67
CA THR A 51 13.02 16.75 -5.48
C THR A 51 13.57 17.26 -6.82
N GLY A 52 13.88 18.57 -6.87
CA GLY A 52 14.38 19.21 -8.09
C GLY A 52 13.31 19.55 -9.14
N ASN A 53 12.03 19.27 -8.87
CA ASN A 53 10.90 19.60 -9.76
C ASN A 53 9.73 20.24 -8.99
N GLU A 54 10.05 21.08 -8.01
CA GLU A 54 9.08 21.65 -7.05
C GLU A 54 8.07 22.63 -7.67
N SER A 55 8.43 23.22 -8.81
CA SER A 55 7.59 24.13 -9.58
C SER A 55 6.87 23.43 -10.73
N SER A 56 6.77 22.10 -10.71
CA SER A 56 6.07 21.36 -11.76
C SER A 56 4.60 21.76 -11.84
N GLU A 57 4.02 21.62 -13.04
CA GLU A 57 2.57 21.81 -13.24
C GLU A 57 1.78 20.86 -12.33
N THR A 58 2.25 19.63 -12.15
CA THR A 58 1.62 18.62 -11.29
C THR A 58 1.54 19.06 -9.83
N LEU A 59 2.64 19.59 -9.26
CA LEU A 59 2.62 20.12 -7.90
C LEU A 59 1.81 21.40 -7.75
N THR A 60 1.92 22.30 -8.72
CA THR A 60 1.17 23.56 -8.71
C THR A 60 -0.34 23.27 -8.78
N GLY A 61 -0.75 22.34 -9.64
CA GLY A 61 -2.13 21.90 -9.77
C GLY A 61 -2.65 21.22 -8.50
N ILE A 62 -1.94 20.21 -7.98
CA ILE A 62 -2.42 19.49 -6.80
C ILE A 62 -2.52 20.39 -5.56
N ARG A 63 -1.60 21.33 -5.36
CA ARG A 63 -1.66 22.29 -4.25
C ARG A 63 -2.78 23.31 -4.40
N ARG A 64 -3.20 23.62 -5.63
CA ARG A 64 -4.37 24.47 -5.85
C ARG A 64 -5.67 23.77 -5.43
N GLU A 65 -5.82 22.50 -5.79
CA GLU A 65 -7.01 21.70 -5.42
C GLU A 65 -7.00 21.31 -3.93
N TYR A 66 -5.82 21.13 -3.35
CA TYR A 66 -5.60 20.72 -1.97
C TYR A 66 -4.69 21.72 -1.22
N PRO A 67 -5.19 22.93 -0.87
CA PRO A 67 -4.38 24.05 -0.38
C PRO A 67 -3.72 23.83 0.99
N GLU A 68 -4.21 22.90 1.80
CA GLU A 68 -3.64 22.57 3.11
C GLU A 68 -2.70 21.35 3.06
N LEU A 69 -2.25 20.93 1.87
CA LEU A 69 -1.22 19.91 1.74
C LEU A 69 0.04 20.32 2.52
N GLY A 70 0.55 19.38 3.32
CA GLY A 70 1.66 19.62 4.26
C GLY A 70 1.23 20.04 5.66
N LYS A 71 -0.05 20.40 5.87
CA LYS A 71 -0.61 20.70 7.19
C LYS A 71 -1.64 19.68 7.64
N CYS A 72 -2.26 18.97 6.70
CA CYS A 72 -3.19 17.89 6.98
C CYS A 72 -3.04 16.75 5.97
N LEU A 73 -3.80 15.69 6.23
CA LEU A 73 -4.12 14.66 5.25
C LEU A 73 -5.50 14.91 4.68
N TYR A 74 -5.66 14.62 3.38
CA TYR A 74 -6.94 14.68 2.69
C TYR A 74 -7.50 13.28 2.51
N PHE A 75 -8.80 13.15 2.76
CA PHE A 75 -9.60 11.97 2.40
C PHE A 75 -10.49 12.30 1.21
N GLY A 76 -10.31 11.58 0.11
CA GLY A 76 -11.20 11.66 -1.05
C GLY A 76 -12.19 10.50 -1.03
N LEU A 77 -13.48 10.77 -1.21
CA LEU A 77 -14.51 9.74 -1.32
C LEU A 77 -14.94 9.61 -2.78
N GLY A 78 -14.91 8.39 -3.30
CA GLY A 78 -15.46 8.02 -4.59
C GLY A 78 -16.54 6.96 -4.42
N SER A 79 -17.23 6.60 -5.51
CA SER A 79 -18.26 5.57 -5.45
C SER A 79 -17.65 4.20 -5.13
N GLY A 80 -17.89 3.70 -3.91
CA GLY A 80 -17.36 2.41 -3.44
C GLY A 80 -15.84 2.39 -3.23
N THR A 81 -15.19 3.54 -3.15
CA THR A 81 -13.73 3.68 -3.08
C THR A 81 -13.34 4.94 -2.32
N HIS A 82 -12.11 5.03 -1.84
CA HIS A 82 -11.61 6.24 -1.20
C HIS A 82 -10.10 6.38 -1.33
N THR A 83 -9.59 7.60 -1.14
CA THR A 83 -8.18 7.92 -1.21
C THR A 83 -7.71 8.64 0.05
N VAL A 84 -6.41 8.53 0.29
CA VAL A 84 -5.69 9.30 1.29
C VAL A 84 -4.53 9.99 0.60
N LEU A 85 -4.39 11.30 0.77
CA LEU A 85 -3.34 12.11 0.15
C LEU A 85 -2.71 13.03 1.20
N TYR A 86 -1.39 13.00 1.32
CA TYR A 86 -0.65 13.88 2.24
C TYR A 86 0.82 14.05 1.85
N GLU A 87 1.40 15.18 2.23
CA GLU A 87 2.82 15.45 2.00
C GLU A 87 3.67 14.76 3.09
N LEU A 88 4.82 14.21 2.67
CA LEU A 88 5.85 13.62 3.50
C LEU A 88 7.07 14.52 3.55
N LEU A 89 7.95 14.26 4.52
CA LEU A 89 9.28 14.85 4.56
C LEU A 89 10.08 14.53 3.29
N ASN A 90 11.03 15.42 2.98
CA ASN A 90 11.93 15.33 1.84
C ASN A 90 11.21 15.40 0.49
N ARG A 91 10.30 16.36 0.33
CA ARG A 91 9.71 16.70 -0.98
C ARG A 91 9.02 15.50 -1.64
N ARG A 92 8.19 14.81 -0.85
CA ARG A 92 7.47 13.61 -1.28
C ARG A 92 5.99 13.75 -1.02
N LEU A 93 5.16 13.28 -1.93
CA LEU A 93 3.71 13.26 -1.79
C LEU A 93 3.25 11.81 -1.74
N ASN A 94 2.63 11.41 -0.63
CA ASN A 94 2.13 10.05 -0.45
C ASN A 94 0.65 10.00 -0.80
N TRP A 95 0.28 8.97 -1.57
CA TRP A 95 -1.11 8.68 -1.87
C TRP A 95 -1.43 7.20 -1.66
N ILE A 96 -2.66 6.96 -1.23
CA ILE A 96 -3.26 5.63 -1.07
C ILE A 96 -4.62 5.68 -1.74
N TRP A 97 -4.97 4.64 -2.49
CA TRP A 97 -6.27 4.49 -3.12
C TRP A 97 -6.83 3.09 -2.88
N TYR A 98 -7.92 3.02 -2.14
CA TYR A 98 -8.60 1.79 -1.75
C TYR A 98 -9.63 1.38 -2.80
N VAL A 99 -9.42 0.25 -3.46
CA VAL A 99 -10.26 -0.25 -4.54
C VAL A 99 -10.92 -1.55 -4.10
N HIS A 100 -12.25 -1.60 -4.24
CA HIS A 100 -12.97 -2.84 -4.01
C HIS A 100 -12.61 -3.85 -5.09
N GLN A 101 -12.21 -5.04 -4.68
CA GLN A 101 -11.99 -6.14 -5.62
C GLN A 101 -12.21 -7.48 -4.92
N PRO A 102 -12.57 -8.55 -5.66
CA PRO A 102 -12.60 -9.89 -5.12
C PRO A 102 -11.27 -10.29 -4.47
N GLU A 103 -11.31 -11.19 -3.50
CA GLU A 103 -10.10 -11.75 -2.89
C GLU A 103 -9.23 -12.40 -3.99
N PRO A 104 -7.99 -11.93 -4.18
CA PRO A 104 -7.12 -12.50 -5.20
C PRO A 104 -6.53 -13.84 -4.73
N ASP A 105 -6.18 -14.68 -5.70
CA ASP A 105 -5.47 -15.94 -5.44
C ASP A 105 -4.02 -15.66 -5.02
N LEU A 106 -3.79 -15.59 -3.70
CA LEU A 106 -2.48 -15.38 -3.12
C LEU A 106 -1.69 -16.70 -3.08
N LYS A 107 -0.74 -16.85 -4.01
CA LYS A 107 0.17 -18.02 -4.03
C LYS A 107 1.21 -18.02 -2.91
N HIS A 108 1.40 -16.91 -2.20
CA HIS A 108 2.42 -16.73 -1.18
C HIS A 108 1.93 -15.87 -0.01
N ASN A 109 2.65 -15.97 1.11
CA ASN A 109 2.49 -15.20 2.34
C ASN A 109 2.82 -13.68 2.20
N SER A 110 2.72 -13.11 1.00
CA SER A 110 2.94 -11.68 0.78
C SER A 110 1.62 -10.98 0.56
N MET A 111 1.31 -10.03 1.42
CA MET A 111 0.17 -9.11 1.25
C MET A 111 0.49 -8.00 0.22
N THR A 112 1.77 -7.82 -0.13
CA THR A 112 2.21 -6.85 -1.15
C THR A 112 2.41 -7.54 -2.49
N MET A 113 1.80 -6.98 -3.53
CA MET A 113 1.98 -7.42 -4.91
C MET A 113 2.73 -6.34 -5.68
N LYS A 114 3.82 -6.75 -6.35
CA LYS A 114 4.46 -5.90 -7.35
C LYS A 114 3.52 -5.78 -8.54
N ALA A 115 3.14 -4.55 -8.88
CA ALA A 115 2.24 -4.30 -9.99
C ALA A 115 2.94 -4.55 -11.33
N SER A 116 2.26 -5.24 -12.25
CA SER A 116 2.71 -5.34 -13.64
C SER A 116 2.41 -4.03 -14.38
N SER A 117 3.03 -3.83 -15.55
CA SER A 117 2.73 -2.69 -16.44
C SER A 117 1.24 -2.59 -16.77
N ASP A 118 0.60 -3.74 -17.02
CA ASP A 118 -0.80 -3.82 -17.43
C ASP A 118 -1.74 -3.46 -16.28
N MET A 119 -1.40 -3.86 -15.04
CA MET A 119 -2.11 -3.44 -13.84
C MET A 119 -2.00 -1.93 -13.62
N ILE A 120 -0.80 -1.37 -13.79
CA ILE A 120 -0.56 0.09 -13.65
C ILE A 120 -1.35 0.86 -14.72
N GLN A 121 -1.32 0.41 -15.97
CA GLN A 121 -2.07 1.07 -17.05
C GLN A 121 -3.59 1.01 -16.81
N SER A 122 -4.10 -0.12 -16.30
CA SER A 122 -5.51 -0.25 -15.94
C SER A 122 -5.87 0.67 -14.77
N MET A 123 -5.02 0.73 -13.74
CA MET A 123 -5.17 1.64 -12.61
C MET A 123 -5.20 3.10 -13.05
N HIS A 124 -4.35 3.52 -14.00
CA HIS A 124 -4.39 4.87 -14.56
C HIS A 124 -5.71 5.20 -15.27
N LYS A 125 -6.25 4.28 -16.06
CA LYS A 125 -7.54 4.47 -16.76
C LYS A 125 -8.70 4.58 -15.78
N GLU A 126 -8.68 3.79 -14.70
CA GLU A 126 -9.71 3.89 -13.67
C GLU A 126 -9.57 5.17 -12.85
N ALA A 127 -8.35 5.62 -12.57
CA ALA A 127 -8.11 6.89 -11.88
C ALA A 127 -8.69 8.09 -12.66
N GLU A 128 -8.54 8.11 -13.98
CA GLU A 128 -9.12 9.15 -14.86
C GLU A 128 -10.65 9.27 -14.77
N LYS A 129 -11.34 8.16 -14.49
CA LYS A 129 -12.80 8.16 -14.36
C LYS A 129 -13.26 8.60 -12.97
N MET A 130 -12.42 8.41 -11.97
CA MET A 130 -12.80 8.54 -10.55
C MET A 130 -12.34 9.85 -9.93
N TRP A 131 -11.18 10.36 -10.34
CA TRP A 131 -10.48 11.41 -9.62
C TRP A 131 -10.22 12.65 -10.48
N LEU A 132 -10.02 13.78 -9.81
CA LEU A 132 -9.70 15.05 -10.46
C LEU A 132 -8.40 14.95 -11.26
N PRO A 133 -8.29 15.64 -12.41
CA PRO A 133 -7.14 15.54 -13.31
C PRO A 133 -5.78 15.80 -12.64
N GLU A 134 -5.72 16.69 -11.66
CA GLU A 134 -4.53 17.04 -10.89
C GLU A 134 -4.04 15.86 -10.05
N PHE A 135 -4.95 15.12 -9.42
CA PHE A 135 -4.59 13.93 -8.65
C PHE A 135 -4.23 12.76 -9.57
N VAL A 136 -4.91 12.62 -10.70
CA VAL A 136 -4.56 11.62 -11.72
C VAL A 136 -3.14 11.85 -12.27
N ARG A 137 -2.73 13.11 -12.46
CA ARG A 137 -1.34 13.44 -12.84
C ARG A 137 -0.33 12.97 -11.80
N VAL A 138 -0.58 13.21 -10.51
CA VAL A 138 0.27 12.69 -9.41
C VAL A 138 0.41 11.18 -9.48
N ILE A 139 -0.70 10.45 -9.67
CA ILE A 139 -0.70 8.99 -9.80
C ILE A 139 0.16 8.56 -10.99
N LYS A 140 -0.04 9.16 -12.16
CA LYS A 140 0.68 8.80 -13.39
C LYS A 140 2.18 9.10 -13.37
N GLU A 141 2.60 10.18 -12.69
CA GLU A 141 4.00 10.53 -12.54
C GLU A 141 4.73 9.70 -11.46
N THR A 142 3.97 8.97 -10.64
CA THR A 142 4.54 8.07 -9.64
C THR A 142 5.21 6.88 -10.35
N LYS A 143 6.52 6.73 -10.17
CA LYS A 143 7.34 5.74 -10.92
C LYS A 143 7.08 4.29 -10.53
N GLU A 144 6.92 4.02 -9.24
CA GLU A 144 6.84 2.67 -8.70
C GLU A 144 5.64 2.50 -7.76
N PRO A 145 4.39 2.65 -8.26
CA PRO A 145 3.22 2.32 -7.46
C PRO A 145 3.13 0.81 -7.24
N PHE A 146 2.58 0.41 -6.09
CA PHE A 146 2.37 -0.99 -5.74
C PHE A 146 0.99 -1.20 -5.13
N SER A 147 0.52 -2.45 -5.13
CA SER A 147 -0.77 -2.82 -4.55
C SER A 147 -0.55 -3.66 -3.29
N TRP A 148 -1.32 -3.37 -2.26
CA TRP A 148 -1.38 -4.11 -1.01
C TRP A 148 -2.78 -4.69 -0.81
N LEU A 149 -2.86 -5.90 -0.28
CA LEU A 149 -4.12 -6.53 0.08
C LEU A 149 -4.40 -6.27 1.56
N GLU A 150 -5.62 -5.87 1.86
CA GLU A 150 -6.09 -5.62 3.24
C GLU A 150 -7.13 -6.65 3.66
#